data_AF-A0A7C7L419-F1
#
_entry.id   AF-A0A7C7L419-F1
#
_cell.length_a   1.000
_cell.length_b   1.000
_cell.length_c   1.000
_cell.angle_alpha   90.00
_cell.angle_beta   90.00
_cell.angle_gamma   90.00
#
_symmetry.space_group_name_H-M   'P 1'
#
loop_
_entity.id
_entity.type
_entity.pdbx_description
1 polymer ?
#
loop_
_entity_poly.entity_id
_entity_poly.type
_entity_poly.pdbx_seq_one_letter_code
_entity_poly.pdbx_strand_id
1 'polypeptide(L)'
;GGEATLREDLRELVEFARGRGYEFIEVFTNATLMDDEKAGWMADLGVKVAVSLYSHRPDVHDRITGRQGSFSRTVRGIELLLEHGIPLRMAIIIMKENEEDIGDTVKFLEELGVDPHKIGTDVVRPTGRGREVPDRYPKTTCPDFWLWDITRNRCWPGKIAITPQGDVIPCIFARDLVVGRYEGGNLADIVRGEELQRLWDITLDEVQVCRDCEFRYACWDCRAIAYTTTGNLYAKSPRCAYDPYNGRWPDAEGGMQMEGIPERPLSRDDLIFREIDEEAVIFDPETGSMHSLTKTAALIWKLCDGEHRIDDIVEEILTRFEAWPEEVREDVEGMVRKFRALGLLKSG
;
A
#
# COMPACT_ATOMS: atom_id res chain seq x y z
N GLY A 1 3.74 -1.53 18.73
CA GLY A 1 4.49 -1.73 17.48
C GLY A 1 5.93 -2.10 17.81
N GLY A 2 6.74 -2.45 16.81
CA GLY A 2 8.04 -3.10 17.04
C GLY A 2 7.87 -4.62 17.08
N GLU A 3 8.73 -5.31 17.84
CA GLU A 3 8.61 -6.75 18.10
C GLU A 3 7.88 -6.95 19.44
N ALA A 4 6.69 -7.56 19.42
CA ALA A 4 5.88 -7.73 20.62
C ALA A 4 6.55 -8.66 21.65
N THR A 5 7.27 -9.68 21.19
CA THR A 5 7.90 -10.68 22.07
C THR A 5 9.11 -10.15 22.85
N LEU A 6 9.56 -8.93 22.58
CA LEU A 6 10.56 -8.23 23.40
C LEU A 6 9.99 -7.70 24.73
N ARG A 7 8.66 -7.64 24.87
CA ARG A 7 8.04 -7.16 26.10
C ARG A 7 8.04 -8.27 27.15
N GLU A 8 8.68 -7.99 28.27
CA GLU A 8 8.70 -8.88 29.44
C GLU A 8 7.29 -9.08 30.03
N ASP A 9 6.44 -8.04 29.96
CA ASP A 9 5.07 -8.04 30.46
C ASP A 9 4.03 -8.57 29.45
N LEU A 10 4.44 -9.10 28.28
CA LEU A 10 3.51 -9.52 27.24
C LEU A 10 2.51 -10.57 27.73
N ARG A 11 3.00 -11.57 28.49
CA ARG A 11 2.16 -12.63 29.04
C ARG A 11 1.09 -12.07 29.97
N GLU A 12 1.49 -11.19 30.90
CA GLU A 12 0.58 -10.55 31.86
C GLU A 12 -0.52 -9.73 31.15
N LEU A 13 -0.17 -9.03 30.07
CA LEU A 13 -1.13 -8.28 29.26
C LEU A 13 -2.16 -9.19 28.58
N VAL A 14 -1.72 -10.34 28.06
CA VAL A 14 -2.61 -11.33 27.45
C VAL A 14 -3.52 -11.95 28.51
N GLU A 15 -2.98 -12.36 29.65
CA GLU A 15 -3.75 -12.90 30.78
C GLU A 15 -4.80 -11.89 31.26
N PHE A 16 -4.40 -10.61 31.40
CA PHE A 16 -5.32 -9.53 31.74
C PHE A 16 -6.43 -9.38 30.70
N ALA A 17 -6.10 -9.32 29.40
CA ALA A 17 -7.10 -9.20 28.35
C ALA A 17 -8.07 -10.40 28.34
N ARG A 18 -7.58 -11.64 28.50
CA ARG A 18 -8.43 -12.83 28.65
C ARG A 18 -9.36 -12.71 29.86
N GLY A 19 -8.83 -12.32 31.01
CA GLY A 19 -9.60 -12.09 32.24
C GLY A 19 -10.67 -11.01 32.10
N ARG A 20 -10.54 -10.11 31.12
CA ARG A 20 -11.51 -9.05 30.80
C ARG A 20 -12.55 -9.46 29.75
N GLY A 21 -12.50 -10.70 29.25
CA GLY A 21 -13.47 -11.26 28.31
C GLY A 21 -13.12 -11.06 26.84
N TYR A 22 -11.87 -10.71 26.51
CA TYR A 22 -11.45 -10.65 25.10
C TYR A 22 -11.32 -12.06 24.52
N GLU A 23 -12.23 -12.41 23.61
CA GLU A 23 -12.27 -13.74 22.97
C GLU A 23 -11.20 -13.91 21.88
N PHE A 24 -10.76 -12.82 21.27
CA PHE A 24 -9.76 -12.82 20.21
C PHE A 24 -8.57 -11.95 20.61
N ILE A 25 -7.40 -12.58 20.70
CA ILE A 25 -6.11 -11.93 20.93
C ILE A 25 -5.14 -12.47 19.87
N GLU A 26 -4.59 -11.58 19.05
CA GLU A 26 -3.60 -11.91 18.04
C GLU A 26 -2.31 -11.12 18.29
N VAL A 27 -1.18 -11.82 18.34
CA VAL A 27 0.16 -11.24 18.50
C VAL A 27 0.86 -11.22 17.16
N PHE A 28 1.33 -10.03 16.75
CA PHE A 28 2.15 -9.86 15.54
C PHE A 28 3.62 -9.90 15.95
N THR A 29 4.39 -10.81 15.35
CA THR A 29 5.80 -11.04 15.67
C THR A 29 6.59 -11.41 14.41
N ASN A 30 7.88 -11.10 14.41
CA ASN A 30 8.83 -11.64 13.42
C ASN A 30 9.29 -13.06 13.77
N ALA A 31 8.82 -13.64 14.87
CA ALA A 31 9.11 -14.99 15.36
C ALA A 31 10.59 -15.28 15.70
N THR A 32 11.51 -14.32 15.52
CA THR A 32 12.96 -14.57 15.69
C THR A 32 13.40 -14.80 17.14
N LEU A 33 12.54 -14.45 18.10
CA LEU A 33 12.77 -14.61 19.54
C LEU A 33 11.78 -15.61 20.17
N MET A 34 11.13 -16.43 19.34
CA MET A 34 10.25 -17.48 19.84
C MET A 34 11.08 -18.60 20.46
N ASP A 35 10.60 -19.09 21.60
CA ASP A 35 11.14 -20.26 22.30
C ASP A 35 9.97 -21.12 22.82
N ASP A 36 10.31 -22.29 23.36
CA ASP A 36 9.33 -23.27 23.84
C ASP A 36 8.46 -22.71 24.97
N GLU A 37 9.03 -21.88 25.86
CA GLU A 37 8.30 -21.23 26.94
C GLU A 37 7.24 -20.27 26.37
N LYS A 38 7.63 -19.41 25.40
CA LYS A 38 6.72 -18.46 24.77
C LYS A 38 5.62 -19.14 23.99
N ALA A 39 5.97 -20.16 23.20
CA ALA A 39 4.99 -20.95 22.47
C ALA A 39 4.02 -21.65 23.43
N GLY A 40 4.52 -22.25 24.51
CA GLY A 40 3.71 -22.95 25.50
C GLY A 40 2.64 -22.06 26.13
N TRP A 41 3.02 -20.90 26.70
CA TRP A 41 2.00 -20.03 27.31
C TRP A 41 1.06 -19.40 26.28
N MET A 42 1.53 -19.11 25.05
CA MET A 42 0.66 -18.61 23.98
C MET A 42 -0.40 -19.65 23.61
N ALA A 43 -0.03 -20.92 23.52
CA ALA A 43 -0.96 -22.03 23.27
C ALA A 43 -1.96 -22.17 24.42
N ASP A 44 -1.49 -22.17 25.68
CA ASP A 44 -2.35 -22.29 26.87
C ASP A 44 -3.39 -21.16 26.96
N LEU A 45 -3.04 -19.94 26.57
CA LEU A 45 -3.92 -18.78 26.55
C LEU A 45 -4.74 -18.65 25.25
N GLY A 46 -4.59 -19.61 24.32
CA GLY A 46 -5.27 -19.62 23.03
C GLY A 46 -4.96 -18.41 22.16
N VAL A 47 -3.75 -17.85 22.27
CA VAL A 47 -3.29 -16.71 21.47
C VAL A 47 -3.18 -17.13 20.01
N LYS A 48 -3.62 -16.27 19.10
CA LYS A 48 -3.33 -16.41 17.67
C LYS A 48 -2.07 -15.64 17.33
N VAL A 49 -1.29 -16.11 16.37
CA VAL A 49 -0.03 -15.46 16.03
C VAL A 49 0.00 -15.12 14.54
N ALA A 50 0.39 -13.88 14.25
CA ALA A 50 0.62 -13.40 12.91
C ALA A 50 2.12 -13.20 12.68
N VAL A 51 2.66 -13.83 11.63
CA VAL A 51 4.09 -13.78 11.28
C VAL A 51 4.25 -13.37 9.83
N SER A 52 5.27 -12.55 9.55
CA SER A 52 5.67 -12.25 8.19
C SER A 52 6.94 -12.99 7.81
N LEU A 53 6.88 -13.71 6.68
CA LEU A 53 8.04 -14.28 6.01
C LEU A 53 8.18 -13.59 4.66
N TYR A 54 9.33 -12.96 4.42
CA TYR A 54 9.53 -12.16 3.21
C TYR A 54 10.00 -12.97 1.98
N SER A 55 10.64 -14.12 2.17
CA SER A 55 11.05 -14.98 1.05
C SER A 55 11.39 -16.36 1.59
N HIS A 56 11.23 -17.41 0.77
CA HIS A 56 11.80 -18.73 1.03
C HIS A 56 13.33 -18.76 0.93
N ARG A 57 13.94 -17.73 0.32
CA ARG A 57 15.39 -17.61 0.14
C ARG A 57 16.01 -16.88 1.32
N PRO A 58 16.98 -17.49 2.04
CA PRO A 58 17.60 -16.87 3.20
C PRO A 58 18.26 -15.52 2.89
N ASP A 59 18.94 -15.39 1.74
CA ASP A 59 19.66 -14.17 1.36
C ASP A 59 18.71 -12.99 1.08
N VAL A 60 17.56 -13.26 0.44
CA VAL A 60 16.54 -12.26 0.13
C VAL A 60 15.85 -11.81 1.42
N HIS A 61 15.44 -12.75 2.27
CA HIS A 61 14.80 -12.45 3.55
C HIS A 61 15.72 -11.64 4.47
N ASP A 62 16.98 -12.05 4.62
CA ASP A 62 17.96 -11.36 5.46
C ASP A 62 18.27 -9.95 4.95
N ARG A 63 18.30 -9.76 3.63
CA ARG A 63 18.46 -8.45 2.98
C ARG A 63 17.28 -7.53 3.28
N ILE A 64 16.05 -8.01 3.11
CA ILE A 64 14.82 -7.23 3.39
C ILE A 64 14.74 -6.83 4.88
N THR A 65 15.05 -7.76 5.79
CA THR A 65 15.02 -7.49 7.22
C THR A 65 16.25 -6.72 7.73
N GLY A 66 17.30 -6.61 6.92
CA GLY A 66 18.57 -5.98 7.27
C GLY A 66 19.37 -6.73 8.32
N ARG A 67 19.12 -8.03 8.54
CA ARG A 67 19.80 -8.82 9.59
C ARG A 67 20.13 -10.23 9.13
N GLN A 68 21.43 -10.54 9.11
CA GLN A 68 21.91 -11.88 8.81
C GLN A 68 21.38 -12.93 9.80
N GLY A 69 21.01 -14.10 9.28
CA GLY A 69 20.39 -15.22 10.00
C GLY A 69 18.96 -14.96 10.47
N SER A 70 18.30 -13.89 10.00
CA SER A 70 16.90 -13.63 10.36
C SER A 70 15.97 -14.70 9.83
N PHE A 71 16.22 -15.21 8.62
CA PHE A 71 15.44 -16.26 7.99
C PHE A 71 15.40 -17.50 8.87
N SER A 72 16.57 -18.05 9.22
CA SER A 72 16.66 -19.27 10.02
C SER A 72 15.99 -19.13 11.38
N ARG A 73 16.11 -17.96 12.03
CA ARG A 73 15.41 -17.68 13.30
C ARG A 73 13.90 -17.58 13.14
N THR A 74 13.44 -16.94 12.06
CA THR A 74 12.01 -16.78 11.75
C THR A 74 11.38 -18.15 11.48
N VAL A 75 12.01 -18.97 10.62
CA VAL A 75 11.55 -20.32 10.31
C VAL A 75 11.54 -21.20 11.56
N ARG A 76 12.59 -21.17 12.38
CA ARG A 76 12.59 -21.93 13.66
C ARG A 76 11.47 -21.48 14.59
N GLY A 77 11.16 -20.18 14.63
CA GLY A 77 10.05 -19.67 15.42
C GLY A 77 8.69 -20.11 14.89
N ILE A 78 8.52 -20.19 13.57
CA ILE A 78 7.32 -20.74 12.92
C ILE A 78 7.15 -22.21 13.28
N GLU A 79 8.21 -23.02 13.18
CA GLU A 79 8.20 -24.44 13.57
C GLU A 79 7.75 -24.63 15.02
N LEU A 80 8.33 -23.87 15.97
CA LEU A 80 7.94 -23.93 17.39
C LEU A 80 6.46 -23.61 17.59
N LEU A 81 5.94 -22.59 16.93
CA LEU A 81 4.52 -22.25 17.03
C LEU A 81 3.62 -23.37 16.49
N LEU A 82 4.01 -24.01 15.39
CA LEU A 82 3.30 -25.16 14.81
C LEU A 82 3.40 -26.40 15.70
N GLU A 83 4.56 -26.69 16.28
CA GLU A 83 4.80 -27.78 17.24
C GLU A 83 3.85 -27.68 18.45
N HIS A 84 3.56 -26.45 18.91
CA HIS A 84 2.61 -26.16 19.99
C HIS A 84 1.14 -26.06 19.53
N GLY A 85 0.85 -26.30 18.25
CA GLY A 85 -0.51 -26.28 17.70
C GLY A 85 -1.14 -24.90 17.63
N ILE A 86 -0.34 -23.83 17.60
CA ILE A 86 -0.84 -22.46 17.55
C ILE A 86 -1.28 -22.11 16.12
N PRO A 87 -2.52 -21.63 15.92
CA PRO A 87 -2.95 -21.16 14.60
C PRO A 87 -2.14 -19.95 14.13
N LEU A 88 -1.44 -20.12 13.00
CA LEU A 88 -0.66 -19.07 12.37
C LEU A 88 -1.43 -18.36 11.28
N ARG A 89 -1.29 -17.04 11.21
CA ARG A 89 -1.62 -16.23 10.04
C ARG A 89 -0.34 -15.70 9.43
N MET A 90 -0.02 -16.17 8.24
CA MET A 90 1.19 -15.76 7.53
C MET A 90 0.89 -14.57 6.61
N ALA A 91 1.84 -13.63 6.54
CA ALA A 91 1.78 -12.51 5.60
C ALA A 91 3.09 -12.38 4.83
N ILE A 92 3.04 -12.53 3.52
CA ILE A 92 4.17 -12.23 2.63
C ILE A 92 3.97 -10.81 2.12
N ILE A 93 4.86 -9.90 2.52
CA ILE A 93 4.83 -8.52 2.03
C ILE A 93 5.56 -8.48 0.69
N ILE A 94 4.85 -8.13 -0.37
CA ILE A 94 5.40 -8.00 -1.72
C ILE A 94 6.24 -6.72 -1.77
N MET A 95 7.50 -6.89 -2.14
CA MET A 95 8.56 -5.91 -2.23
C MET A 95 9.35 -6.12 -3.52
N LYS A 96 10.15 -5.13 -3.93
CA LYS A 96 10.93 -5.23 -5.16
C LYS A 96 11.88 -6.44 -5.15
N GLU A 97 12.39 -6.80 -3.98
CA GLU A 97 13.37 -7.87 -3.80
C GLU A 97 12.78 -9.28 -3.83
N ASN A 98 11.46 -9.44 -3.69
CA ASN A 98 10.80 -10.74 -3.60
C ASN A 98 9.63 -10.94 -4.57
N GLU A 99 9.28 -9.94 -5.40
CA GLU A 99 8.09 -9.96 -6.25
C GLU A 99 8.06 -11.10 -7.28
N GLU A 100 9.24 -11.65 -7.63
CA GLU A 100 9.38 -12.78 -8.56
C GLU A 100 9.10 -14.15 -7.91
N ASP A 101 9.33 -14.27 -6.59
CA ASP A 101 9.40 -15.55 -5.88
C ASP A 101 8.26 -15.75 -4.84
N ILE A 102 7.17 -14.97 -4.96
CA ILE A 102 6.04 -15.01 -4.01
C ILE A 102 5.39 -16.41 -3.98
N GLY A 103 5.14 -16.99 -5.16
CA GLY A 103 4.51 -18.31 -5.27
C GLY A 103 5.32 -19.42 -4.60
N ASP A 104 6.65 -19.38 -4.73
CA ASP A 104 7.53 -20.36 -4.09
C ASP A 104 7.66 -20.13 -2.59
N THR A 105 7.52 -18.88 -2.13
CA THR A 105 7.41 -18.56 -0.70
C THR A 105 6.12 -19.09 -0.09
N VAL A 106 5.00 -19.07 -0.83
CA VAL A 106 3.75 -19.72 -0.41
C VAL A 106 3.96 -21.23 -0.27
N LYS A 107 4.49 -21.90 -1.31
CA LYS A 107 4.74 -23.36 -1.27
C LYS A 107 5.65 -23.76 -0.11
N PHE A 108 6.71 -22.99 0.14
CA PHE A 108 7.61 -23.25 1.27
C PHE A 108 6.88 -23.23 2.62
N LEU A 109 5.96 -22.28 2.83
CA LEU A 109 5.16 -22.22 4.05
C LEU A 109 4.17 -23.39 4.16
N GLU A 110 3.58 -23.82 3.05
CA GLU A 110 2.71 -25.00 3.00
C GLU A 110 3.50 -26.28 3.37
N GLU A 111 4.70 -26.43 2.82
CA GLU A 111 5.62 -27.54 3.12
C GLU A 111 6.07 -27.56 4.59
N LEU A 112 6.19 -26.38 5.22
CA LEU A 112 6.42 -26.25 6.67
C LEU A 112 5.22 -26.66 7.53
N GLY A 113 4.04 -26.88 6.93
CA GLY A 113 2.82 -27.28 7.63
C GLY A 113 1.87 -26.13 7.97
N VAL A 114 2.05 -24.95 7.38
CA VAL A 114 1.09 -23.85 7.51
C VAL A 114 -0.14 -24.13 6.63
N ASP A 115 -1.33 -23.94 7.18
CA ASP A 115 -2.59 -23.99 6.41
C ASP A 115 -2.58 -22.97 5.26
N PRO A 116 -2.72 -23.40 3.99
CA PRO A 116 -2.75 -22.51 2.83
C PRO A 116 -3.78 -21.37 2.95
N HIS A 117 -4.92 -21.62 3.61
CA HIS A 117 -5.97 -20.60 3.81
C HIS A 117 -5.57 -19.50 4.81
N LYS A 118 -4.44 -19.66 5.49
CA LYS A 118 -3.88 -18.68 6.42
C LYS A 118 -2.67 -17.93 5.85
N ILE A 119 -2.25 -18.25 4.63
CA ILE A 119 -1.17 -17.56 3.94
C ILE A 119 -1.77 -16.44 3.11
N GLY A 120 -1.50 -15.20 3.52
CA GLY A 120 -1.89 -14.00 2.77
C GLY A 120 -0.68 -13.33 2.13
N THR A 121 -0.93 -12.61 1.06
CA THR A 121 0.00 -11.61 0.53
C THR A 121 -0.53 -10.22 0.86
N ASP A 122 0.37 -9.30 1.18
CA ASP A 122 0.04 -7.88 1.30
C ASP A 122 1.15 -7.07 0.64
N VAL A 123 0.94 -5.78 0.48
CA VAL A 123 1.90 -4.89 -0.16
C VAL A 123 2.42 -3.83 0.76
N VAL A 124 3.64 -3.38 0.47
CA VAL A 124 4.24 -2.24 1.16
C VAL A 124 3.27 -1.05 1.11
N ARG A 125 3.00 -0.51 2.29
CA ARG A 125 2.25 0.73 2.47
C ARG A 125 3.26 1.87 2.44
N PRO A 126 3.03 2.96 1.67
CA PRO A 126 3.94 4.09 1.55
C PRO A 126 3.97 4.95 2.83
N THR A 127 4.32 4.34 3.94
CA THR A 127 4.29 4.90 5.29
C THR A 127 5.57 4.51 6.02
N GLY A 128 6.17 5.44 6.75
CA GLY A 128 7.39 5.19 7.52
C GLY A 128 8.55 4.70 6.63
N ARG A 129 9.01 3.46 6.85
CA ARG A 129 10.13 2.82 6.13
C ARG A 129 9.74 2.25 4.76
N GLY A 130 8.44 2.14 4.45
CA GLY A 130 7.96 1.59 3.19
C GLY A 130 7.83 2.61 2.05
N ARG A 131 8.75 3.58 1.94
CA ARG A 131 8.63 4.67 0.95
C ARG A 131 8.75 4.19 -0.49
N GLU A 132 9.49 3.10 -0.70
CA GLU A 132 9.64 2.44 -1.99
C GLU A 132 8.51 1.43 -2.15
N VAL A 133 7.72 1.62 -3.20
CA VAL A 133 6.63 0.72 -3.60
C VAL A 133 7.12 -0.23 -4.70
N PRO A 134 6.72 -1.51 -4.69
CA PRO A 134 7.10 -2.46 -5.72
C PRO A 134 6.49 -2.11 -7.08
N ASP A 135 7.14 -2.54 -8.16
CA ASP A 135 6.67 -2.33 -9.54
C ASP A 135 5.33 -3.04 -9.78
N ARG A 136 5.17 -4.24 -9.20
CA ARG A 136 3.88 -4.94 -9.14
C ARG A 136 3.14 -4.60 -7.86
N TYR A 137 2.26 -3.60 -7.96
CA TYR A 137 1.25 -3.34 -6.94
C TYR A 137 -0.03 -4.12 -7.29
N PRO A 138 -0.45 -5.13 -6.49
CA PRO A 138 -1.71 -5.84 -6.64
C PRO A 138 -2.85 -4.84 -6.62
N LYS A 139 -3.54 -4.77 -7.75
CA LYS A 139 -4.76 -3.99 -7.90
C LYS A 139 -5.91 -4.85 -7.42
N THR A 140 -6.88 -4.24 -6.74
CA THR A 140 -8.17 -4.90 -6.56
C THR A 140 -8.72 -5.18 -7.95
N THR A 141 -8.99 -6.43 -8.31
CA THR A 141 -9.50 -6.81 -9.64
C THR A 141 -10.97 -7.23 -9.63
N CYS A 142 -11.57 -7.32 -8.44
CA CYS A 142 -12.97 -7.60 -8.22
C CYS A 142 -13.39 -7.10 -6.82
N PRO A 143 -14.53 -6.41 -6.66
CA PRO A 143 -15.05 -6.09 -5.33
C PRO A 143 -15.62 -7.36 -4.65
N ASP A 144 -15.49 -7.43 -3.33
CA ASP A 144 -16.18 -8.45 -2.53
C ASP A 144 -17.69 -8.15 -2.55
N PHE A 145 -18.49 -8.98 -3.23
CA PHE A 145 -19.96 -8.81 -3.36
C PHE A 145 -20.76 -9.05 -2.06
N TRP A 146 -20.10 -9.11 -0.91
CA TRP A 146 -20.75 -9.28 0.39
C TRP A 146 -21.16 -7.94 0.96
N LEU A 147 -22.46 -7.62 1.01
CA LEU A 147 -23.00 -6.41 1.63
C LEU A 147 -23.11 -6.61 3.15
N TRP A 148 -22.48 -5.73 3.95
CA TRP A 148 -22.54 -5.76 5.41
C TRP A 148 -23.23 -4.52 5.97
N ASP A 149 -22.65 -3.34 5.73
CA ASP A 149 -23.17 -2.05 6.17
C ASP A 149 -22.80 -0.99 5.12
N ILE A 150 -23.81 -0.32 4.57
CA ILE A 150 -23.65 0.69 3.51
C ILE A 150 -23.54 2.11 4.09
N THR A 151 -23.75 2.27 5.39
CA THR A 151 -23.81 3.58 6.04
C THR A 151 -22.44 4.13 6.43
N ARG A 152 -21.37 3.33 6.30
CA ARG A 152 -19.99 3.69 6.65
C ARG A 152 -19.00 3.02 5.71
N ASN A 153 -17.78 3.57 5.58
CA ASN A 153 -16.70 2.82 4.92
C ASN A 153 -16.31 1.57 5.73
N ARG A 154 -15.77 0.54 5.07
CA ARG A 154 -15.40 -0.72 5.75
C ARG A 154 -14.04 -0.69 6.47
N CYS A 155 -13.31 0.42 6.34
CA CYS A 155 -11.91 0.46 6.75
C CYS A 155 -11.76 0.72 8.25
N TRP A 156 -12.19 1.91 8.71
CA TRP A 156 -11.90 2.43 10.05
C TRP A 156 -12.97 2.17 11.12
N PRO A 157 -14.28 2.10 10.83
CA PRO A 157 -15.30 1.91 11.85
C PRO A 157 -15.01 0.75 12.82
N GLY A 158 -15.15 1.03 14.11
CA GLY A 158 -14.94 0.06 15.18
C GLY A 158 -13.47 -0.30 15.43
N LYS A 159 -12.51 0.37 14.76
CA LYS A 159 -11.09 0.11 14.90
C LYS A 159 -10.35 1.35 15.39
N ILE A 160 -9.42 1.12 16.30
CA ILE A 160 -8.42 2.08 16.77
C ILE A 160 -7.09 1.36 16.93
N ALA A 161 -6.01 2.12 16.92
CA ALA A 161 -4.71 1.69 17.41
C ALA A 161 -4.21 2.67 18.46
N ILE A 162 -3.47 2.16 19.44
CA ILE A 162 -2.85 2.96 20.50
C ILE A 162 -1.33 2.80 20.37
N THR A 163 -0.61 3.92 20.25
CA THR A 163 0.85 3.93 20.16
C THR A 163 1.49 3.73 21.54
N PRO A 164 2.78 3.36 21.63
CA PRO A 164 3.49 3.30 22.91
C PRO A 164 3.51 4.64 23.70
N GLN A 165 3.32 5.76 23.00
CA GLN A 165 3.26 7.10 23.58
C GLN A 165 1.88 7.44 24.14
N GLY A 166 0.89 6.57 23.90
CA GLY A 166 -0.51 6.74 24.27
C GLY A 166 -1.36 7.37 23.18
N ASP A 167 -0.82 7.71 22.01
CA ASP A 167 -1.61 8.34 20.94
C ASP A 167 -2.63 7.34 20.40
N VAL A 168 -3.88 7.78 20.29
CA VAL A 168 -4.98 7.01 19.70
C VAL A 168 -5.14 7.47 18.27
N ILE A 169 -5.12 6.52 17.34
CA ILE A 169 -5.20 6.74 15.88
C ILE A 169 -6.24 5.78 15.28
N PRO A 170 -6.90 6.12 14.15
CA PRO A 170 -7.92 5.26 13.53
C PRO A 170 -7.32 3.97 12.94
N CYS A 171 -6.03 3.98 12.60
CA CYS A 171 -5.33 2.87 11.97
C CYS A 171 -3.82 2.99 12.19
N ILE A 172 -3.13 1.86 12.38
CA ILE A 172 -1.66 1.84 12.54
C ILE A 172 -0.87 2.38 11.34
N PHE A 173 -1.51 2.45 10.17
CA PHE A 173 -0.94 3.03 8.96
C PHE A 173 -1.20 4.54 8.82
N ALA A 174 -2.15 5.11 9.57
CA ALA A 174 -2.45 6.54 9.57
C ALA A 174 -1.98 7.17 10.89
N ARG A 175 -0.67 7.13 11.14
CA ARG A 175 -0.06 7.47 12.44
C ARG A 175 -0.10 8.96 12.79
N ASP A 176 -0.23 9.79 11.78
CA ASP A 176 -0.34 11.24 11.86
C ASP A 176 -1.78 11.71 12.16
N LEU A 177 -2.78 10.84 12.02
CA LEU A 177 -4.17 11.11 12.39
C LEU A 177 -4.41 10.82 13.88
N VAL A 178 -3.79 11.60 14.76
CA VAL A 178 -3.99 11.49 16.21
C VAL A 178 -5.35 12.08 16.59
N VAL A 179 -6.25 11.22 17.09
CA VAL A 179 -7.62 11.61 17.52
C VAL A 179 -7.73 11.81 19.04
N GLY A 180 -6.65 11.53 19.78
CA GLY A 180 -6.59 11.72 21.22
C GLY A 180 -5.37 11.03 21.82
N ARG A 181 -5.16 11.23 23.12
CA ARG A 181 -4.11 10.56 23.88
C ARG A 181 -4.71 9.83 25.07
N TYR A 182 -4.37 8.55 25.21
CA TYR A 182 -4.78 7.75 26.34
C TYR A 182 -3.98 8.13 27.58
N GLU A 183 -4.69 8.53 28.63
CA GLU A 183 -4.11 9.02 29.90
C GLU A 183 -4.60 8.19 31.11
N GLY A 184 -5.28 7.07 30.86
CA GLY A 184 -5.88 6.23 31.89
C GLY A 184 -7.38 6.52 32.05
N GLY A 185 -8.22 5.57 31.63
CA GLY A 185 -9.67 5.65 31.83
C GLY A 185 -10.45 6.53 30.83
N ASN A 186 -9.79 7.38 30.04
CA ASN A 186 -10.42 8.28 29.07
C ASN A 186 -10.67 7.66 27.67
N LEU A 187 -10.31 6.38 27.47
CA LEU A 187 -10.38 5.76 26.14
C LEU A 187 -11.80 5.77 25.56
N ALA A 188 -12.82 5.58 26.41
CA ALA A 188 -14.21 5.57 25.98
C ALA A 188 -14.69 6.95 25.48
N ASP A 189 -14.11 8.03 26.01
CA ASP A 189 -14.41 9.40 25.59
C ASP A 189 -13.75 9.70 24.25
N ILE A 190 -12.49 9.28 24.05
CA ILE A 190 -11.81 9.38 22.76
C ILE A 190 -12.58 8.59 21.69
N VAL A 191 -13.03 7.37 22.03
CA VAL A 191 -13.78 6.53 21.09
C VAL A 191 -15.09 7.19 20.65
N ARG A 192 -15.78 7.88 21.55
CA ARG A 192 -17.04 8.60 21.25
C ARG A 192 -16.82 10.04 20.76
N GLY A 193 -15.58 10.50 20.74
CA GLY A 193 -15.21 11.87 20.39
C GLY A 193 -15.45 12.18 18.92
N GLU A 194 -15.76 13.44 18.62
CA GLU A 194 -16.09 13.92 17.27
C GLU A 194 -14.99 13.61 16.25
N GLU A 195 -13.72 13.76 16.63
CA GLU A 195 -12.57 13.53 15.73
C GLU A 195 -12.53 12.10 15.19
N LEU A 196 -12.72 11.09 16.05
CA LEU A 196 -12.73 9.69 15.60
C LEU A 196 -14.03 9.34 14.90
N GLN A 197 -15.18 9.80 15.41
CA GLN A 197 -16.48 9.55 14.77
C GLN A 197 -16.52 10.12 13.36
N ARG A 198 -15.97 11.33 13.12
CA ARG A 198 -15.86 11.92 11.79
C ARG A 198 -15.10 11.01 10.83
N LEU A 199 -14.00 10.37 11.27
CA LEU A 199 -13.24 9.43 10.43
C LEU A 199 -13.98 8.12 10.19
N TRP A 200 -14.71 7.61 11.19
CA TRP A 200 -15.53 6.41 11.06
C TRP A 200 -16.74 6.63 10.16
N ASP A 201 -17.31 7.82 10.14
CA ASP A 201 -18.51 8.12 9.37
C ASP A 201 -18.22 8.48 7.90
N ILE A 202 -16.95 8.57 7.47
CA ILE A 202 -16.61 8.76 6.05
C ILE A 202 -17.22 7.63 5.23
N THR A 203 -18.06 8.00 4.26
CA THR A 203 -18.67 7.08 3.29
C THR A 203 -17.98 7.19 1.93
N LEU A 204 -18.16 6.19 1.06
CA LEU A 204 -17.64 6.29 -0.31
C LEU A 204 -18.42 7.29 -1.18
N ASP A 205 -19.58 7.77 -0.74
CA ASP A 205 -20.33 8.86 -1.40
C ASP A 205 -19.62 10.22 -1.28
N GLU A 206 -18.73 10.37 -0.30
CA GLU A 206 -17.92 11.58 -0.10
C GLU A 206 -16.56 11.49 -0.81
N VAL A 207 -16.22 10.31 -1.33
CA VAL A 207 -14.90 10.03 -1.88
C VAL A 207 -14.90 10.31 -3.38
N GLN A 208 -13.93 11.12 -3.81
CA GLN A 208 -13.70 11.48 -5.21
C GLN A 208 -13.64 10.22 -6.08
N VAL A 209 -14.33 10.25 -7.24
CA VAL A 209 -14.52 9.12 -8.17
C VAL A 209 -15.36 7.98 -7.59
N CYS A 210 -15.14 7.56 -6.34
CA CYS A 210 -15.87 6.45 -5.72
C CYS A 210 -17.36 6.76 -5.51
N ARG A 211 -17.74 8.02 -5.31
CA ARG A 211 -19.15 8.44 -5.20
C ARG A 211 -19.98 8.13 -6.43
N ASP A 212 -19.34 8.09 -7.60
CA ASP A 212 -19.96 7.81 -8.88
C ASP A 212 -19.87 6.31 -9.25
N CYS A 213 -19.12 5.52 -8.47
CA CYS A 213 -18.86 4.11 -8.75
C CYS A 213 -20.03 3.20 -8.38
N GLU A 214 -20.43 2.32 -9.32
CA GLU A 214 -21.49 1.32 -9.12
C GLU A 214 -21.16 0.30 -8.03
N PHE A 215 -19.86 0.09 -7.74
CA PHE A 215 -19.41 -0.86 -6.73
C PHE A 215 -19.22 -0.26 -5.33
N ARG A 216 -19.48 1.03 -5.12
CA ARG A 216 -19.10 1.72 -3.87
C ARG A 216 -19.63 1.08 -2.59
N TYR A 217 -20.81 0.45 -2.61
CA TYR A 217 -21.35 -0.23 -1.43
C TYR A 217 -20.80 -1.65 -1.21
N ALA A 218 -20.17 -2.23 -2.24
CA ALA A 218 -19.47 -3.51 -2.18
C ALA A 218 -17.94 -3.34 -2.04
N CYS A 219 -17.41 -2.14 -2.27
CA CYS A 219 -15.97 -1.89 -2.33
C CYS A 219 -15.32 -1.99 -0.94
N TRP A 220 -14.15 -2.64 -0.90
CA TRP A 220 -13.26 -2.64 0.25
C TRP A 220 -12.13 -1.62 0.03
N ASP A 221 -12.40 -0.37 0.36
CA ASP A 221 -11.42 0.69 0.24
C ASP A 221 -10.55 0.80 1.52
N CYS A 222 -9.23 1.00 1.35
CA CYS A 222 -8.35 1.36 2.48
C CYS A 222 -8.10 2.87 2.53
N ARG A 223 -8.86 3.55 3.41
CA ARG A 223 -8.73 4.98 3.65
C ARG A 223 -7.33 5.39 4.12
N ALA A 224 -6.65 4.54 4.90
CA ALA A 224 -5.29 4.82 5.33
C ALA A 224 -4.33 4.97 4.15
N ILE A 225 -4.40 4.10 3.13
CA ILE A 225 -3.54 4.22 1.94
C ILE A 225 -3.89 5.47 1.15
N ALA A 226 -5.18 5.68 0.85
CA ALA A 226 -5.65 6.85 0.12
C ALA A 226 -5.11 8.14 0.76
N TYR A 227 -5.28 8.27 2.08
CA TYR A 227 -4.81 9.39 2.85
C TYR A 227 -3.28 9.50 2.86
N THR A 228 -2.54 8.43 3.22
CA THR A 228 -1.07 8.52 3.35
C THR A 228 -0.36 8.77 2.02
N THR A 229 -0.96 8.36 0.89
CA THR A 229 -0.40 8.59 -0.44
C THR A 229 -0.74 9.98 -0.98
N THR A 230 -1.95 10.49 -0.72
CA THR A 230 -2.45 11.73 -1.36
C THR A 230 -2.50 12.94 -0.43
N GLY A 231 -2.42 12.72 0.89
CA GLY A 231 -2.71 13.73 1.92
C GLY A 231 -4.19 14.07 2.07
N ASN A 232 -5.08 13.42 1.31
CA ASN A 232 -6.51 13.74 1.28
C ASN A 232 -7.38 12.55 1.71
N LEU A 233 -8.17 12.74 2.76
CA LEU A 233 -9.10 11.73 3.30
C LEU A 233 -10.18 11.29 2.29
N TYR A 234 -10.51 12.17 1.34
CA TYR A 234 -11.58 12.00 0.37
C TYR A 234 -11.07 11.61 -1.03
N ALA A 235 -9.79 11.30 -1.18
CA ALA A 235 -9.25 10.83 -2.45
C ALA A 235 -9.64 9.37 -2.75
N LYS A 236 -9.68 9.03 -4.03
CA LYS A 236 -9.73 7.63 -4.51
C LYS A 236 -8.47 6.90 -4.05
N SER A 237 -8.62 5.66 -3.58
CA SER A 237 -7.45 4.85 -3.23
C SER A 237 -6.63 4.53 -4.47
N PRO A 238 -5.29 4.71 -4.42
CA PRO A 238 -4.39 4.37 -5.52
C PRO A 238 -4.35 2.86 -5.83
N ARG A 239 -4.95 2.01 -4.97
CA ARG A 239 -5.09 0.57 -5.21
C ARG A 239 -6.21 0.21 -6.18
N CYS A 240 -7.20 1.09 -6.30
CA CYS A 240 -8.35 0.86 -7.16
C CYS A 240 -8.04 1.36 -8.57
N ALA A 241 -7.89 0.43 -9.50
CA ALA A 241 -7.67 0.78 -10.90
C ALA A 241 -8.98 0.99 -11.69
N TYR A 242 -10.13 0.65 -11.10
CA TYR A 242 -11.43 0.74 -11.76
C TYR A 242 -11.80 2.16 -12.14
N ASP A 243 -12.29 2.35 -13.34
CA ASP A 243 -12.89 3.60 -13.79
C ASP A 243 -14.42 3.46 -13.93
N PRO A 244 -15.20 4.10 -13.04
CA PRO A 244 -16.65 4.00 -13.08
C PRO A 244 -17.30 4.78 -14.24
N TYR A 245 -16.57 5.68 -14.90
CA TYR A 245 -17.15 6.49 -15.98
C TYR A 245 -17.20 5.74 -17.31
N ASN A 246 -16.35 4.73 -17.49
CA ASN A 246 -16.37 3.82 -18.64
C ASN A 246 -16.68 2.36 -18.25
N GLY A 247 -16.83 2.08 -16.95
CA GLY A 247 -17.19 0.78 -16.42
C GLY A 247 -16.08 -0.27 -16.55
N ARG A 248 -14.80 0.12 -16.70
CA ARG A 248 -13.70 -0.80 -17.00
C ARG A 248 -12.66 -0.85 -15.89
N TRP A 249 -12.16 -2.06 -15.64
CA TRP A 249 -10.84 -2.23 -15.06
C TRP A 249 -9.84 -2.12 -16.20
N PRO A 250 -8.83 -1.25 -16.14
CA PRO A 250 -7.73 -1.30 -17.09
C PRO A 250 -7.09 -2.70 -16.96
N ASP A 251 -7.00 -3.42 -18.08
CA ASP A 251 -6.89 -4.88 -18.14
C ASP A 251 -5.85 -5.51 -17.18
N ALA A 252 -6.23 -6.67 -16.62
CA ALA A 252 -5.61 -7.32 -15.47
C ALA A 252 -4.38 -8.21 -15.77
N GLU A 253 -3.77 -8.15 -16.96
CA GLU A 253 -2.58 -8.95 -17.32
C GLU A 253 -1.23 -8.20 -17.22
N GLY A 254 -1.14 -7.23 -16.32
CA GLY A 254 0.12 -6.68 -15.87
C GLY A 254 -0.09 -5.61 -14.83
N GLY A 255 0.72 -5.61 -13.77
CA GLY A 255 0.93 -4.39 -12.98
C GLY A 255 1.13 -3.25 -13.96
N MET A 256 0.27 -2.22 -13.86
CA MET A 256 0.13 -1.12 -14.82
C MET A 256 0.92 -1.39 -16.11
N GLN A 257 0.38 -2.21 -17.01
CA GLN A 257 0.91 -2.21 -18.37
C GLN A 257 0.74 -0.77 -18.82
N MET A 258 1.86 -0.05 -18.82
CA MET A 258 2.01 1.10 -19.66
C MET A 258 1.71 0.54 -21.03
N GLU A 259 0.52 0.88 -21.56
CA GLU A 259 0.34 0.82 -23.00
C GLU A 259 1.62 1.39 -23.58
N GLY A 260 2.31 0.58 -24.40
CA GLY A 260 3.67 0.86 -24.85
C GLY A 260 3.78 2.30 -25.29
N ILE A 261 4.89 2.95 -24.95
CA ILE A 261 5.12 4.37 -25.25
C ILE A 261 4.70 4.60 -26.70
N PRO A 262 3.72 5.50 -26.96
CA PRO A 262 3.25 5.69 -28.31
C PRO A 262 4.46 6.07 -29.15
N GLU A 263 4.68 5.35 -30.25
CA GLU A 263 5.87 5.55 -31.09
C GLU A 263 5.98 7.01 -31.52
N ARG A 264 4.83 7.69 -31.64
CA ARG A 264 4.67 9.13 -31.84
C ARG A 264 3.68 9.70 -30.81
N PRO A 265 4.14 10.20 -29.65
CA PRO A 265 3.24 10.75 -28.63
C PRO A 265 2.53 12.00 -29.15
N LEU A 266 1.22 12.09 -28.92
CA LEU A 266 0.40 13.23 -29.30
C LEU A 266 -0.34 13.78 -28.08
N SER A 267 -0.11 15.05 -27.76
CA SER A 267 -0.80 15.76 -26.70
C SER A 267 -2.28 16.00 -27.03
N ARG A 268 -3.09 16.11 -25.98
CA ARG A 268 -4.49 16.50 -26.07
C ARG A 268 -4.64 17.98 -26.47
N ASP A 269 -5.50 18.26 -27.45
CA ASP A 269 -5.67 19.61 -28.02
C ASP A 269 -6.42 20.56 -27.07
N ASP A 270 -7.13 20.02 -26.09
CA ASP A 270 -7.98 20.76 -25.15
C ASP A 270 -7.23 21.24 -23.89
N LEU A 271 -5.94 20.91 -23.78
CA LEU A 271 -5.08 21.33 -22.68
C LEU A 271 -4.50 22.72 -22.90
N ILE A 272 -4.41 23.50 -21.83
CA ILE A 272 -3.79 24.83 -21.86
C ILE A 272 -2.34 24.70 -21.38
N PHE A 273 -1.39 24.89 -22.29
CA PHE A 273 0.03 24.96 -21.97
C PHE A 273 0.52 26.42 -21.91
N ARG A 274 1.19 26.80 -20.81
CA ARG A 274 1.84 28.12 -20.68
C ARG A 274 3.22 28.02 -20.06
N GLU A 275 4.14 28.82 -20.57
CA GLU A 275 5.47 29.02 -19.96
C GLU A 275 5.44 30.32 -19.15
N ILE A 276 5.84 30.22 -17.88
CA ILE A 276 5.86 31.34 -16.93
C ILE A 276 7.23 31.32 -16.24
N ASP A 277 8.05 32.33 -16.52
CA ASP A 277 9.44 32.45 -16.05
C ASP A 277 10.31 31.21 -16.35
N GLU A 278 10.74 30.45 -15.34
CA GLU A 278 11.60 29.26 -15.49
C GLU A 278 10.84 27.92 -15.52
N GLU A 279 9.51 27.95 -15.39
CA GLU A 279 8.64 26.77 -15.32
C GLU A 279 7.58 26.79 -16.42
N ALA A 280 7.13 25.61 -16.83
CA ALA A 280 5.98 25.49 -17.73
C ALA A 280 4.83 24.79 -17.01
N VAL A 281 3.60 25.11 -17.38
CA VAL A 281 2.40 24.57 -16.74
C VAL A 281 1.44 24.06 -17.80
N ILE A 282 0.92 22.85 -17.58
CA ILE A 282 -0.24 22.31 -18.30
C ILE A 282 -1.45 22.41 -17.39
N PHE A 283 -2.53 23.00 -17.87
CA PHE A 283 -3.81 23.04 -17.20
C PHE A 283 -4.85 22.28 -18.02
N ASP A 284 -5.55 21.34 -17.38
CA ASP A 284 -6.67 20.60 -17.96
C ASP A 284 -7.99 21.29 -17.57
N PRO A 285 -8.70 21.93 -18.51
CA PRO A 285 -9.97 22.62 -18.21
C PRO A 285 -11.12 21.67 -17.85
N GLU A 286 -11.05 20.40 -18.25
CA GLU A 286 -12.09 19.40 -18.00
C GLU A 286 -12.00 18.87 -16.57
N THR A 287 -10.79 18.55 -16.12
CA THR A 287 -10.55 17.98 -14.79
C THR A 287 -10.18 19.04 -13.74
N GLY A 288 -9.78 20.23 -14.17
CA GLY A 288 -9.25 21.31 -13.31
C GLY A 288 -7.83 21.03 -12.80
N SER A 289 -7.13 20.04 -13.34
CA SER A 289 -5.78 19.70 -12.91
C SER A 289 -4.74 20.68 -13.46
N MET A 290 -3.67 20.88 -12.68
CA MET A 290 -2.54 21.72 -13.05
C MET A 290 -1.24 20.95 -12.83
N HIS A 291 -0.39 20.90 -13.86
CA HIS A 291 0.85 20.15 -13.85
C HIS A 291 2.02 21.08 -14.17
N SER A 292 2.89 21.32 -13.19
CA SER A 292 4.14 22.05 -13.39
C SER A 292 5.19 21.13 -14.02
N LEU A 293 5.92 21.65 -15.00
CA LEU A 293 6.97 20.98 -15.75
C LEU A 293 8.30 21.69 -15.56
N THR A 294 9.35 20.89 -15.43
CA THR A 294 10.74 21.36 -15.56
C THR A 294 11.05 21.74 -17.01
N LYS A 295 12.14 22.49 -17.25
CA LYS A 295 12.56 22.90 -18.61
C LYS A 295 12.68 21.71 -19.58
N THR A 296 13.23 20.59 -19.12
CA THR A 296 13.36 19.36 -19.91
C THR A 296 12.00 18.72 -20.18
N ALA A 297 11.12 18.63 -19.18
CA ALA A 297 9.78 18.07 -19.35
C ALA A 297 8.90 18.93 -20.27
N ALA A 298 9.04 20.26 -20.22
CA ALA A 298 8.36 21.18 -21.14
C ALA A 298 8.82 21.00 -22.59
N LEU A 299 10.09 20.70 -22.79
CA LEU A 299 10.61 20.38 -24.13
C LEU A 299 10.06 19.04 -24.63
N ILE A 300 10.08 17.99 -23.81
CA ILE A 300 9.49 16.69 -24.16
C ILE A 300 8.00 16.86 -24.50
N TRP A 301 7.27 17.66 -23.71
CA TRP A 301 5.86 17.98 -23.96
C TRP A 301 5.63 18.63 -25.31
N LYS A 302 6.45 19.63 -25.68
CA LYS A 302 6.36 20.32 -26.98
C LYS A 302 6.57 19.39 -28.18
N LEU A 303 7.33 18.32 -27.99
CA LEU A 303 7.61 17.30 -29.00
C LEU A 303 6.60 16.13 -28.96
N CYS A 304 5.63 16.16 -28.04
CA CYS A 304 4.48 15.26 -28.07
C CYS A 304 3.41 15.78 -29.04
N ASP A 305 3.75 15.84 -30.33
CA ASP A 305 2.94 16.43 -31.40
C ASP A 305 2.39 15.40 -32.42
N GLY A 306 2.64 14.11 -32.20
CA GLY A 306 2.26 13.03 -33.10
C GLY A 306 3.15 12.90 -34.34
N GLU A 307 4.14 13.77 -34.52
CA GLU A 307 5.10 13.73 -35.62
C GLU A 307 6.47 13.20 -35.18
N HIS A 308 6.94 13.56 -33.99
CA HIS A 308 8.23 13.10 -33.48
C HIS A 308 8.14 11.69 -32.89
N ARG A 309 9.12 10.85 -33.23
CA ARG A 309 9.34 9.56 -32.57
C ARG A 309 10.08 9.75 -31.25
N ILE A 310 10.03 8.76 -30.37
CA ILE A 310 10.85 8.77 -29.13
C ILE A 310 12.33 8.98 -29.42
N ASP A 311 12.86 8.36 -30.48
CA ASP A 311 14.25 8.55 -30.89
C ASP A 311 14.54 10.01 -31.29
N ASP A 312 13.62 10.65 -32.02
CA ASP A 312 13.73 12.06 -32.42
C ASP A 312 13.72 12.99 -31.18
N ILE A 313 12.87 12.68 -30.20
CA ILE A 313 12.80 13.42 -28.94
C ILE A 313 14.11 13.28 -28.16
N VAL A 314 14.66 12.07 -28.05
CA VAL A 314 15.94 11.81 -27.38
C VAL A 314 17.09 12.57 -28.03
N GLU A 315 17.18 12.56 -29.36
CA GLU A 315 18.19 13.33 -30.11
C GLU A 315 18.08 14.85 -29.85
N GLU A 316 16.85 15.37 -29.79
CA GLU A 316 16.60 16.79 -29.54
C GLU A 316 16.99 17.19 -28.09
N ILE A 317 16.77 16.31 -27.11
CA ILE A 317 17.23 16.54 -25.72
C ILE A 317 18.75 16.51 -25.65
N LEU A 318 19.41 15.52 -26.26
CA LEU A 318 20.88 15.39 -26.27
C LEU A 318 21.58 16.56 -26.97
N THR A 319 20.91 17.21 -27.93
CA THR A 319 21.44 18.39 -28.62
C THR A 319 21.45 19.63 -27.72
N ARG A 320 20.59 19.67 -26.68
CA ARG A 320 20.38 20.84 -25.82
C ARG A 320 20.93 20.69 -24.40
N PHE A 321 21.20 19.47 -23.96
CA PHE A 321 21.66 19.16 -22.61
C PHE A 321 22.83 18.17 -22.64
N GLU A 322 23.88 18.42 -21.85
CA GLU A 322 25.01 17.49 -21.69
C GLU A 322 24.60 16.32 -20.77
N ALA A 323 24.29 15.17 -21.34
CA ALA A 323 23.87 13.97 -20.60
C ALA A 323 24.24 12.68 -21.36
N TRP A 324 24.19 11.53 -20.66
CA TRP A 324 24.46 10.23 -21.27
C TRP A 324 23.25 9.75 -22.11
N PRO A 325 23.45 9.22 -23.33
CA PRO A 325 22.35 8.84 -24.21
C PRO A 325 21.34 7.84 -23.63
N GLU A 326 21.82 6.86 -22.85
CA GLU A 326 20.97 5.84 -22.23
C GLU A 326 20.08 6.45 -21.12
N GLU A 327 20.64 7.36 -20.31
CA GLU A 327 19.90 8.06 -19.24
C GLU A 327 18.84 9.00 -19.83
N VAL A 328 19.16 9.72 -20.92
CA VAL A 328 18.19 10.59 -21.60
C VAL A 328 17.04 9.80 -22.20
N ARG A 329 17.31 8.61 -22.76
CA ARG A 329 16.27 7.73 -23.27
C ARG A 329 15.34 7.29 -22.14
N GLU A 330 15.88 6.82 -21.02
CA GLU A 330 15.07 6.43 -19.86
C GLU A 330 14.22 7.59 -19.33
N ASP A 331 14.77 8.80 -19.28
CA ASP A 331 14.07 10.00 -18.83
C ASP A 331 12.95 10.43 -19.79
N VAL A 332 13.22 10.45 -21.10
CA VAL A 332 12.22 10.78 -22.13
C VAL A 332 11.08 9.77 -22.09
N GLU A 333 11.42 8.49 -22.10
CA GLU A 333 10.45 7.41 -22.03
C GLU A 333 9.63 7.49 -20.73
N GLY A 334 10.29 7.68 -19.59
CA GLY A 334 9.70 7.91 -18.28
C GLY A 334 8.69 9.06 -18.28
N MET A 335 9.05 10.19 -18.89
CA MET A 335 8.20 11.37 -18.95
C MET A 335 6.97 11.17 -19.86
N VAL A 336 7.14 10.57 -21.03
CA VAL A 336 6.02 10.29 -21.94
C VAL A 336 5.03 9.31 -21.30
N ARG A 337 5.52 8.28 -20.59
CA ARG A 337 4.67 7.39 -19.78
C ARG A 337 3.90 8.16 -18.72
N LYS A 338 4.55 9.13 -18.05
CA LYS A 338 3.91 9.98 -17.04
C LYS A 338 2.83 10.87 -17.66
N PHE A 339 3.08 11.50 -18.81
CA PHE A 339 2.05 12.28 -19.51
C PHE A 339 0.85 11.42 -19.90
N ARG A 340 1.09 10.20 -20.39
CA ARG A 340 0.03 9.24 -20.70
C ARG A 340 -0.75 8.85 -19.44
N ALA A 341 -0.06 8.52 -18.35
CA ALA A 341 -0.69 8.14 -17.08
C ALA A 341 -1.52 9.26 -16.46
N LEU A 342 -1.15 10.52 -16.71
CA LEU A 342 -1.90 11.70 -16.31
C LEU A 342 -3.06 12.04 -17.27
N GLY A 343 -3.29 11.26 -18.32
CA GLY A 343 -4.35 11.50 -19.29
C GLY A 343 -4.11 12.75 -20.15
N LEU A 344 -2.85 13.15 -20.33
CA LEU A 344 -2.46 14.36 -21.05
C LEU A 344 -2.18 14.11 -22.55
N LEU A 345 -1.98 12.84 -22.93
CA LEU A 345 -1.81 12.43 -24.32
C LEU A 345 -3.11 11.86 -24.88
N LYS A 346 -3.35 12.01 -26.18
CA LYS A 346 -4.45 11.33 -26.87
C LYS A 346 -4.21 9.82 -26.83
N SER A 347 -5.27 9.06 -26.58
CA SER A 347 -5.27 7.62 -26.77
C SER A 347 -5.07 7.35 -28.26
N GLY A 348 -3.88 6.87 -28.62
CA GLY A 348 -3.52 6.50 -29.99
C GLY A 348 -4.24 5.24 -30.47
#